data_AF-N0AZA4-F1
#
_entry.id   AF-N0AZA4-F1
#
_cell.length_a   1.000
_cell.length_b   1.000
_cell.length_c   1.000
_cell.angle_alpha   90.00
_cell.angle_beta   90.00
_cell.angle_gamma   90.00
#
_symmetry.space_group_name_H-M   'P 1'
#
loop_
_entity.id
_entity.type
_entity.pdbx_description
1 polymer ?
#
loop_
_entity_poly.entity_id
_entity_poly.type
_entity_poly.pdbx_seq_one_letter_code
_entity_poly.pdbx_strand_id
1 'polypeptide(L)'
;MVTEILLNKGLSIRPPYITPQHQVEFVKKQSFLSGWFGEKRPLVALEISHLATNIQTNAMGRALAIGFAQTAKTADVRDYMVRVKEIAKKHIEIFHATLTEESLPAPMTWDSDILDSTKPPFSDKLMMYHICLMYITGIGNYGTALSQSIRKDLIQKYTRLISEVGLLAEDGANLTIKHGWMECPPQAPPNDLMNREQ
;
A
#
# COMPACT_ATOMS: atom_id res chain seq x y z
N MET A 1 16.69 -12.43 -14.00
CA MET A 1 17.07 -11.42 -15.01
C MET A 1 17.02 -9.99 -14.46
N VAL A 2 15.87 -9.42 -14.06
CA VAL A 2 15.83 -8.02 -13.54
C VAL A 2 16.51 -7.87 -12.17
N THR A 3 16.19 -8.74 -11.21
CA THR A 3 16.79 -8.68 -9.86
C THR A 3 18.31 -8.82 -9.88
N GLU A 4 18.82 -9.71 -10.73
CA GLU A 4 20.25 -9.96 -10.89
C GLU A 4 20.97 -8.74 -11.49
N ILE A 5 20.35 -8.07 -12.48
CA ILE A 5 20.87 -6.82 -13.03
C ILE A 5 20.88 -5.70 -11.97
N LEU A 6 19.82 -5.56 -11.17
CA LEU A 6 19.75 -4.57 -10.10
C LEU A 6 20.81 -4.83 -9.02
N LEU A 7 21.04 -6.09 -8.67
CA LEU A 7 22.09 -6.50 -7.73
C LEU A 7 23.47 -6.16 -8.27
N ASN A 8 23.76 -6.53 -9.52
CA ASN A 8 25.05 -6.26 -10.16
C ASN A 8 25.33 -4.77 -10.32
N LYS A 9 24.29 -3.95 -10.51
CA LYS A 9 24.41 -2.48 -10.60
C LYS A 9 24.39 -1.76 -9.25
N GLY A 10 24.23 -2.48 -8.13
CA GLY A 10 24.13 -1.86 -6.80
C GLY A 10 22.84 -1.06 -6.57
N LEU A 11 21.83 -1.20 -7.45
CA LEU A 11 20.55 -0.49 -7.38
C LEU A 11 19.48 -1.28 -6.60
N SER A 12 19.77 -2.53 -6.24
CA SER A 12 18.85 -3.37 -5.46
C SER A 12 18.76 -2.84 -4.02
N ILE A 13 17.57 -2.40 -3.62
CA ILE A 13 17.29 -2.08 -2.22
C ILE A 13 17.31 -3.38 -1.42
N ARG A 14 18.25 -3.49 -0.49
CA ARG A 14 18.37 -4.68 0.35
C ARG A 14 17.26 -4.71 1.40
N PRO A 15 16.57 -5.86 1.58
CA PRO A 15 15.63 -6.00 2.67
C PRO A 15 16.36 -5.95 4.03
N PRO A 16 15.65 -5.60 5.12
CA PRO A 16 16.22 -5.67 6.45
C PRO A 16 16.65 -7.11 6.78
N TYR A 17 17.79 -7.27 7.44
CA TYR A 17 18.31 -8.56 7.86
C TYR A 17 18.23 -8.70 9.38
N ILE A 18 17.92 -9.92 9.83
CA ILE A 18 17.96 -10.29 11.25
C ILE A 18 18.90 -11.47 11.44
N THR A 19 19.51 -11.58 12.62
CA THR A 19 20.37 -12.69 12.97
C THR A 19 19.55 -13.98 13.06
N PRO A 20 19.98 -15.10 12.44
CA PRO A 20 19.25 -16.36 12.55
C PRO A 20 19.22 -16.84 14.00
N GLN A 21 18.11 -17.47 14.38
CA GLN A 21 18.00 -18.13 15.67
C GLN A 21 18.84 -19.41 15.66
N HIS A 22 19.57 -19.66 16.74
CA HIS A 22 20.43 -20.85 16.88
C HIS A 22 19.71 -22.03 17.56
N GLN A 23 18.54 -21.78 18.15
CA GLN A 23 17.78 -22.74 18.94
C GLN A 23 16.27 -22.50 18.78
N VAL A 24 15.46 -23.56 18.94
CA VAL A 24 13.99 -23.47 18.90
C VAL A 24 13.48 -22.94 20.23
N GLU A 25 12.72 -21.84 20.21
CA GLU A 25 12.08 -21.25 21.38
C GLU A 25 10.55 -21.28 21.27
N PHE A 26 9.87 -21.50 22.39
CA PHE A 26 8.40 -21.51 22.48
C PHE A 26 7.88 -20.30 23.24
N VAL A 27 6.77 -19.73 22.78
CA VAL A 27 6.10 -18.60 23.44
C VAL A 27 5.53 -19.04 24.79
N LYS A 28 5.95 -18.39 25.88
CA LYS A 28 5.54 -18.74 27.25
C LYS A 28 4.50 -17.80 27.87
N LYS A 29 4.27 -16.62 27.27
CA LYS A 29 3.41 -15.57 27.84
C LYS A 29 2.59 -14.89 26.75
N GLN A 30 1.35 -14.51 27.08
CA GLN A 30 0.46 -13.76 26.18
C GLN A 30 1.00 -12.36 25.81
N SER A 31 1.93 -11.81 26.61
CA SER A 31 2.63 -10.55 26.29
C SER A 31 3.33 -10.57 24.92
N PHE A 32 3.60 -11.75 24.37
CA PHE A 32 4.08 -11.91 22.99
C PHE A 32 3.15 -11.31 21.92
N LEU A 33 1.84 -11.25 22.20
CA LEU A 33 0.85 -10.61 21.31
C LEU A 33 0.60 -9.14 21.66
N SER A 34 1.16 -8.64 22.77
CA SER A 34 0.99 -7.26 23.20
C SER A 34 1.74 -6.30 22.28
N GLY A 35 1.32 -5.03 22.28
CA GLY A 35 1.99 -3.96 21.50
C GLY A 35 1.64 -2.53 21.96
N TRP A 36 0.92 -2.40 23.07
CA TRP A 36 0.26 -1.15 23.50
C TRP A 36 0.64 -0.84 24.95
N PHE A 37 0.63 -1.88 25.80
CA PHE A 37 0.95 -1.81 27.22
C PHE A 37 1.91 -2.95 27.58
N GLY A 38 2.98 -2.63 28.32
CA GLY A 38 4.02 -3.56 28.72
C GLY A 38 5.16 -3.69 27.70
N GLU A 39 6.06 -4.64 27.93
CA GLU A 39 7.18 -4.91 27.03
C GLU A 39 6.69 -5.36 25.65
N LYS A 40 7.02 -4.57 24.64
CA LYS A 40 6.79 -4.89 23.24
C LYS A 40 7.90 -5.82 22.78
N ARG A 41 7.54 -7.01 22.27
CA ARG A 41 8.53 -7.90 21.66
C ARG A 41 9.10 -7.31 20.37
N PRO A 42 10.34 -7.66 20.00
CA PRO A 42 10.87 -7.35 18.67
C PRO A 42 9.96 -7.87 17.56
N LEU A 43 10.03 -7.22 16.40
CA LEU A 43 9.35 -7.67 15.19
C LEU A 43 9.83 -9.07 14.77
N VAL A 44 8.90 -9.93 14.33
CA VAL A 44 9.28 -11.20 13.70
C VAL A 44 9.63 -10.98 12.23
N ALA A 45 10.40 -11.89 11.64
CA ALA A 45 10.86 -11.81 10.25
C ALA A 45 9.73 -11.46 9.26
N LEU A 46 8.57 -12.10 9.42
CA LEU A 46 7.43 -11.91 8.54
C LEU A 46 6.85 -10.48 8.65
N GLU A 47 6.74 -9.94 9.86
CA GLU A 47 6.28 -8.57 10.09
C GLU A 47 7.25 -7.56 9.46
N ILE A 48 8.55 -7.79 9.59
CA ILE A 48 9.61 -6.98 8.96
C ILE A 48 9.49 -7.03 7.44
N SER A 49 9.32 -8.22 6.86
CA SER A 49 9.16 -8.41 5.42
C SER A 49 7.95 -7.66 4.88
N HIS A 50 6.80 -7.72 5.56
CA HIS A 50 5.61 -6.99 5.15
C HIS A 50 5.77 -5.47 5.27
N LEU A 51 6.35 -4.98 6.36
CA LEU A 51 6.63 -3.55 6.52
C LEU A 51 7.54 -3.04 5.39
N ALA A 52 8.63 -3.76 5.10
CA ALA A 52 9.55 -3.40 4.02
C ALA A 52 8.89 -3.44 2.64
N THR A 53 8.08 -4.47 2.36
CA THR A 53 7.35 -4.60 1.09
C THR A 53 6.34 -3.48 0.93
N ASN A 54 5.60 -3.15 2.00
CA ASN A 54 4.60 -2.09 1.97
C ASN A 54 5.25 -0.70 1.80
N ILE A 55 6.45 -0.47 2.34
CA ILE A 55 7.22 0.74 2.05
C ILE A 55 7.51 0.86 0.55
N GLN A 56 8.00 -0.22 -0.06
CA GLN A 56 8.32 -0.24 -1.50
C GLN A 56 7.08 -0.03 -2.37
N THR A 57 5.97 -0.69 -2.07
CA THR A 57 4.73 -0.54 -2.86
C THR A 57 4.14 0.87 -2.73
N ASN A 58 4.18 1.49 -1.54
CA ASN A 58 3.74 2.87 -1.39
C ASN A 58 4.71 3.87 -2.05
N ALA A 59 6.01 3.62 -2.03
CA ALA A 59 6.98 4.46 -2.72
C ALA A 59 6.72 4.46 -4.24
N MET A 60 6.43 3.29 -4.81
CA MET A 60 6.03 3.16 -6.21
C MET A 60 4.70 3.89 -6.48
N GLY A 61 3.69 3.73 -5.63
CA GLY A 61 2.41 4.43 -5.76
C GLY A 61 2.56 5.95 -5.68
N ARG A 62 3.40 6.45 -4.77
CA ARG A 62 3.76 7.86 -4.63
C ARG A 62 4.43 8.40 -5.89
N ALA A 63 5.42 7.68 -6.43
CA ALA A 63 6.12 8.08 -7.65
C ALA A 63 5.15 8.16 -8.85
N LEU A 64 4.28 7.15 -9.00
CA LEU A 64 3.27 7.15 -10.07
C LEU A 64 2.29 8.31 -9.93
N ALA A 65 1.82 8.58 -8.70
CA ALA A 65 0.92 9.70 -8.43
C ALA A 65 1.56 11.06 -8.76
N ILE A 66 2.85 11.24 -8.47
CA ILE A 66 3.57 12.47 -8.85
C ILE A 66 3.64 12.61 -10.38
N GLY A 67 4.03 11.54 -11.10
CA GLY A 67 4.09 11.56 -12.56
C GLY A 67 2.72 11.86 -13.19
N PHE A 68 1.66 11.22 -12.69
CA PHE A 68 0.30 11.49 -13.18
C PHE A 68 -0.19 12.89 -12.82
N ALA A 69 0.16 13.43 -11.64
CA ALA A 69 -0.17 14.81 -11.29
C ALA A 69 0.51 15.82 -12.23
N GLN A 70 1.75 15.57 -12.66
CA GLN A 70 2.45 16.43 -13.63
C GLN A 70 1.75 16.44 -15.00
N THR A 71 1.17 15.32 -15.41
CA THR A 71 0.64 15.14 -16.77
C THR A 71 -0.88 15.19 -16.89
N ALA A 72 -1.62 15.20 -15.77
CA ALA A 72 -3.08 15.24 -15.75
C ALA A 72 -3.60 16.48 -16.49
N LYS A 73 -4.57 16.25 -17.39
CA LYS A 73 -5.18 17.32 -18.18
C LYS A 73 -6.27 18.03 -17.39
N THR A 74 -7.06 17.28 -16.64
CA THR A 74 -8.14 17.78 -15.79
C THR A 74 -7.63 18.17 -14.39
N ALA A 75 -8.17 19.26 -13.84
CA ALA A 75 -7.74 19.81 -12.55
C ALA A 75 -8.10 18.88 -11.38
N ASP A 76 -9.31 18.32 -11.39
CA ASP A 76 -9.77 17.43 -10.33
C ASP A 76 -9.01 16.09 -10.29
N VAL A 77 -8.63 15.54 -11.45
CA VAL A 77 -7.71 14.39 -11.51
C VAL A 77 -6.34 14.75 -10.95
N ARG A 78 -5.80 15.92 -11.30
CA ARG A 78 -4.52 16.40 -10.75
C ARG A 78 -4.56 16.51 -9.22
N ASP A 79 -5.60 17.14 -8.68
CA ASP A 79 -5.78 17.31 -7.24
C ASP A 79 -5.94 15.96 -6.53
N TYR A 80 -6.67 15.03 -7.15
CA TYR A 80 -6.79 13.66 -6.67
C TYR A 80 -5.41 12.96 -6.63
N MET A 81 -4.59 13.07 -7.67
CA MET A 81 -3.23 12.50 -7.69
C MET A 81 -2.33 13.09 -6.60
N VAL A 82 -2.44 14.40 -6.34
CA VAL A 82 -1.72 15.05 -5.22
C VAL A 82 -2.13 14.44 -3.89
N ARG A 83 -3.43 14.20 -3.68
CA ARG A 83 -3.92 13.54 -2.46
C ARG A 83 -3.43 12.10 -2.33
N VAL A 84 -3.42 11.33 -3.42
CA VAL A 84 -2.87 9.96 -3.46
C VAL A 84 -1.40 9.95 -3.01
N LYS A 85 -0.60 10.88 -3.54
CA LYS A 85 0.81 11.06 -3.16
C LYS A 85 0.97 11.34 -1.66
N GLU A 86 0.15 12.21 -1.07
CA GLU A 86 0.25 12.55 0.35
C GLU A 86 -0.17 11.37 1.26
N ILE A 87 -1.19 10.60 0.88
CA ILE A 87 -1.56 9.36 1.59
C ILE A 87 -0.42 8.34 1.53
N ALA A 88 0.15 8.10 0.34
CA ALA A 88 1.27 7.18 0.20
C ALA A 88 2.49 7.61 1.05
N LYS A 89 2.81 8.91 1.06
CA LYS A 89 3.87 9.48 1.91
C LYS A 89 3.62 9.20 3.39
N LYS A 90 2.41 9.49 3.88
CA LYS A 90 2.03 9.24 5.28
C LYS A 90 2.17 7.75 5.65
N HIS A 91 1.77 6.84 4.77
CA HIS A 91 1.88 5.40 5.01
C HIS A 91 3.35 4.96 5.09
N ILE A 92 4.20 5.45 4.18
CA ILE A 92 5.65 5.21 4.21
C ILE A 92 6.24 5.66 5.55
N GLU A 93 5.91 6.87 6.01
CA GLU A 93 6.41 7.42 7.27
C GLU A 93 6.02 6.55 8.48
N ILE A 94 4.79 6.05 8.53
CA ILE A 94 4.32 5.16 9.60
C ILE A 94 5.09 3.82 9.61
N PHE A 95 5.34 3.25 8.44
CA PHE A 95 6.11 2.01 8.33
C PHE A 95 7.60 2.23 8.64
N HIS A 96 8.18 3.34 8.19
CA HIS A 96 9.56 3.74 8.52
C HIS A 96 9.74 3.91 10.03
N ALA A 97 8.83 4.62 10.68
CA ALA A 97 8.86 4.81 12.13
C ALA A 97 8.79 3.46 12.85
N THR A 98 7.92 2.55 12.39
CA THR A 98 7.78 1.22 13.00
C THR A 98 9.05 0.36 12.87
N LEU A 99 9.80 0.45 11.75
CA LEU A 99 11.08 -0.24 11.61
C LEU A 99 12.19 0.43 12.42
N THR A 100 12.21 1.76 12.44
CA THR A 100 13.25 2.56 13.11
C THR A 100 13.14 2.44 14.64
N GLU A 101 11.93 2.35 15.19
CA GLU A 101 11.68 2.04 16.61
C GLU A 101 12.38 0.74 17.06
N GLU A 102 12.58 -0.20 16.13
CA GLU A 102 13.18 -1.52 16.38
C GLU A 102 14.65 -1.57 15.94
N SER A 103 15.26 -0.41 15.65
CA SER A 103 16.63 -0.26 15.13
C SER A 103 16.89 -1.02 13.83
N LEU A 104 15.83 -1.21 13.00
CA LEU A 104 15.95 -1.86 11.70
C LEU A 104 16.11 -0.82 10.58
N PRO A 105 16.95 -1.09 9.57
CA PRO A 105 17.10 -0.19 8.44
C PRO A 105 15.79 -0.14 7.62
N ALA A 106 15.28 1.06 7.37
CA ALA A 106 14.14 1.27 6.49
C ALA A 106 14.60 1.28 5.01
N PRO A 107 13.88 0.61 4.09
CA PRO A 107 14.13 0.69 2.66
C PRO A 107 14.13 2.14 2.13
N MET A 108 15.04 2.44 1.21
CA MET A 108 15.05 3.73 0.50
C MET A 108 13.85 3.83 -0.45
N THR A 109 13.32 5.05 -0.65
CA THR A 109 12.27 5.33 -1.63
C THR A 109 12.88 5.78 -2.96
N TRP A 110 12.18 5.57 -4.09
CA TRP A 110 12.63 5.97 -5.44
C TRP A 110 12.16 7.37 -5.82
N ASP A 111 12.06 8.26 -4.84
CA ASP A 111 11.49 9.59 -5.04
C ASP A 111 12.37 10.49 -5.93
N SER A 112 13.66 10.16 -6.08
CA SER A 112 14.64 10.87 -6.90
C SER A 112 14.51 10.62 -8.40
N ASP A 113 13.84 9.53 -8.80
CA ASP A 113 13.90 9.03 -10.18
C ASP A 113 12.74 9.55 -11.05
N ILE A 114 11.98 10.51 -10.52
CA ILE A 114 10.81 11.08 -11.18
C ILE A 114 11.27 12.16 -12.16
N LEU A 115 11.01 11.93 -13.45
CA LEU A 115 11.33 12.86 -14.53
C LEU A 115 10.44 14.12 -14.47
N ASP A 116 10.91 15.22 -15.06
CA ASP A 116 10.19 16.50 -15.21
C ASP A 116 9.25 16.53 -16.43
N SER A 117 8.80 15.36 -16.90
CA SER A 117 7.99 15.24 -18.11
C SER A 117 6.59 15.82 -17.90
N THR A 118 6.21 16.74 -18.79
CA THR A 118 4.86 17.31 -18.88
C THR A 118 4.01 16.67 -19.98
N LYS A 119 4.60 15.75 -20.76
CA LYS A 119 3.88 15.04 -21.83
C LYS A 119 3.12 13.85 -21.23
N PRO A 120 1.79 13.79 -21.35
CA PRO A 120 1.00 12.70 -20.78
C PRO A 120 1.28 11.38 -21.48
N PRO A 121 1.70 10.33 -20.74
CA PRO A 121 1.87 9.00 -21.30
C PRO A 121 0.52 8.34 -21.58
N PHE A 122 -0.52 8.71 -20.82
CA PHE A 122 -1.86 8.11 -20.85
C PHE A 122 -2.96 9.17 -20.76
N SER A 123 -4.20 8.76 -21.04
CA SER A 123 -5.39 9.58 -20.78
C SER A 123 -5.70 9.65 -19.28
N ASP A 124 -6.40 10.70 -18.85
CA ASP A 124 -6.85 10.85 -17.45
C ASP A 124 -7.68 9.63 -16.99
N LYS A 125 -8.53 9.07 -17.86
CA LYS A 125 -9.28 7.82 -17.61
C LYS A 125 -8.34 6.66 -17.28
N LEU A 126 -7.30 6.45 -18.09
CA LEU A 126 -6.38 5.33 -17.90
C LEU A 126 -5.46 5.56 -16.69
N MET A 127 -5.05 6.81 -16.42
CA MET A 127 -4.31 7.14 -15.19
C MET A 127 -5.13 6.85 -13.93
N MET A 128 -6.41 7.26 -13.90
CA MET A 128 -7.32 6.93 -12.80
C MET A 128 -7.51 5.43 -12.61
N TYR A 129 -7.62 4.68 -13.71
CA TYR A 129 -7.71 3.22 -13.67
C TYR A 129 -6.44 2.57 -13.07
N HIS A 130 -5.24 3.07 -13.40
CA HIS A 130 -4.00 2.58 -12.78
C HIS A 130 -3.95 2.86 -11.28
N ILE A 131 -4.35 4.06 -10.83
CA ILE A 131 -4.47 4.34 -9.39
C ILE A 131 -5.48 3.41 -8.73
N CYS A 132 -6.58 3.11 -9.42
CA CYS A 132 -7.59 2.17 -8.96
C CYS A 132 -7.02 0.79 -8.65
N LEU A 133 -6.29 0.23 -9.61
CA LEU A 133 -5.60 -1.05 -9.44
C LEU A 133 -4.60 -1.01 -8.28
N MET A 134 -3.85 0.08 -8.13
CA MET A 134 -2.87 0.21 -7.04
C MET A 134 -3.51 0.18 -5.66
N TYR A 135 -4.63 0.88 -5.42
CA TYR A 135 -5.26 0.82 -4.11
C TYR A 135 -5.92 -0.53 -3.84
N ILE A 136 -6.47 -1.21 -4.85
CA ILE A 136 -7.03 -2.56 -4.70
C ILE A 136 -5.93 -3.54 -4.26
N THR A 137 -4.80 -3.53 -4.98
CA THR A 137 -3.63 -4.33 -4.60
C THR A 137 -3.06 -3.91 -3.25
N GLY A 138 -3.04 -2.62 -2.95
CA GLY A 138 -2.59 -2.08 -1.66
C GLY A 138 -3.41 -2.56 -0.47
N ILE A 139 -4.75 -2.53 -0.58
CA ILE A 139 -5.66 -3.07 0.44
C ILE A 139 -5.43 -4.57 0.60
N GLY A 140 -5.30 -5.31 -0.50
CA GLY A 140 -4.99 -6.76 -0.47
C GLY A 140 -3.68 -7.04 0.28
N ASN A 141 -2.61 -6.32 -0.06
CA ASN A 141 -1.31 -6.43 0.61
C ASN A 141 -1.39 -6.11 2.10
N TYR A 142 -2.12 -5.06 2.48
CA TYR A 142 -2.34 -4.74 3.90
C TYR A 142 -3.17 -5.79 4.61
N GLY A 143 -4.17 -6.37 3.95
CA GLY A 143 -4.98 -7.46 4.51
C GLY A 143 -4.14 -8.72 4.78
N THR A 144 -3.24 -9.07 3.85
CA THR A 144 -2.27 -10.16 4.04
C THR A 144 -1.28 -9.85 5.15
N ALA A 145 -0.72 -8.63 5.18
CA ALA A 145 0.19 -8.23 6.24
C ALA A 145 -0.49 -8.22 7.62
N LEU A 146 -1.75 -7.78 7.68
CA LEU A 146 -2.61 -7.80 8.87
C LEU A 146 -2.83 -9.23 9.37
N SER A 147 -3.19 -10.17 8.49
CA SER A 147 -3.45 -11.56 8.88
C SER A 147 -2.20 -12.30 9.36
N GLN A 148 -1.02 -11.86 8.89
CA GLN A 148 0.28 -12.43 9.25
C GLN A 148 0.98 -11.67 10.40
N SER A 149 0.42 -10.54 10.84
CA SER A 149 0.94 -9.76 11.97
C SER A 149 0.13 -10.06 13.23
N ILE A 150 0.75 -10.76 14.17
CA ILE A 150 0.10 -11.14 15.43
C ILE A 150 0.29 -10.09 16.55
N ARG A 151 1.18 -9.11 16.34
CA ARG A 151 1.39 -7.99 17.27
C ARG A 151 0.25 -6.99 17.14
N LYS A 152 -0.46 -6.72 18.23
CA LYS A 152 -1.70 -5.93 18.18
C LYS A 152 -1.52 -4.49 17.69
N ASP A 153 -0.36 -3.86 17.87
CA ASP A 153 -0.09 -2.50 17.35
C ASP A 153 -0.03 -2.48 15.82
N LEU A 154 0.56 -3.50 15.21
CA LEU A 154 0.58 -3.68 13.76
C LEU A 154 -0.82 -3.94 13.22
N ILE A 155 -1.61 -4.76 13.90
CA ILE A 155 -3.00 -5.02 13.54
C ILE A 155 -3.77 -3.70 13.44
N GLN A 156 -3.71 -2.89 14.50
CA GLN A 156 -4.39 -1.59 14.52
C GLN A 156 -3.88 -0.64 13.42
N LYS A 157 -2.56 -0.55 13.23
CA LYS A 157 -1.95 0.26 12.16
C LYS A 157 -2.52 -0.16 10.80
N TYR A 158 -2.43 -1.44 10.44
CA TYR A 158 -2.95 -1.92 9.15
C TYR A 158 -4.45 -1.71 8.99
N THR A 159 -5.27 -1.97 10.02
CA THR A 159 -6.72 -1.70 9.96
C THR A 159 -7.00 -0.24 9.66
N ARG A 160 -6.34 0.70 10.38
CA ARG A 160 -6.48 2.13 10.13
C ARG A 160 -6.07 2.49 8.71
N LEU A 161 -4.92 2.02 8.24
CA LEU A 161 -4.42 2.32 6.90
C LEU A 161 -5.33 1.77 5.80
N ILE A 162 -5.93 0.58 5.99
CA ILE A 162 -6.94 0.03 5.08
C ILE A 162 -8.15 0.97 4.99
N SER A 163 -8.66 1.48 6.12
CA SER A 163 -9.76 2.43 6.12
C SER A 163 -9.42 3.73 5.38
N GLU A 164 -8.22 4.27 5.57
CA GLU A 164 -7.77 5.48 4.87
C GLU A 164 -7.70 5.27 3.35
N VAL A 165 -7.21 4.11 2.89
CA VAL A 165 -7.21 3.75 1.47
C VAL A 165 -8.63 3.53 0.93
N GLY A 166 -9.53 2.95 1.74
CA GLY A 166 -10.94 2.77 1.37
C GLY A 166 -11.64 4.10 1.08
N LEU A 167 -11.44 5.12 1.92
CA LEU A 167 -11.97 6.47 1.69
C LEU A 167 -11.39 7.10 0.43
N LEU A 168 -10.08 6.93 0.19
CA LEU A 168 -9.44 7.41 -1.04
C LEU A 168 -10.01 6.72 -2.29
N ALA A 169 -10.28 5.41 -2.21
CA ALA A 169 -10.88 4.63 -3.29
C ALA A 169 -12.30 5.10 -3.62
N GLU A 170 -13.11 5.42 -2.61
CA GLU A 170 -14.45 5.99 -2.79
C GLU A 170 -14.38 7.33 -3.53
N ASP A 171 -13.47 8.23 -3.13
CA ASP A 171 -13.27 9.52 -3.80
C ASP A 171 -12.83 9.34 -5.26
N GLY A 172 -11.96 8.37 -5.52
CA GLY A 172 -11.55 7.99 -6.88
C GLY A 172 -12.71 7.47 -7.72
N ALA A 173 -13.59 6.65 -7.15
CA ALA A 173 -14.79 6.14 -7.81
C ALA A 173 -15.79 7.26 -8.11
N ASN A 174 -16.01 8.18 -7.15
CA ASN A 174 -16.86 9.35 -7.36
C ASN A 174 -16.34 10.22 -8.52
N LEU A 175 -15.01 10.36 -8.65
CA LEU A 175 -14.41 11.09 -9.75
C LEU A 175 -14.60 10.38 -11.10
N THR A 176 -14.43 9.05 -11.17
CA THR A 176 -14.67 8.31 -12.41
C THR A 176 -16.16 8.28 -12.80
N ILE A 177 -17.08 8.29 -11.84
CA ILE A 177 -18.52 8.46 -12.09
C ILE A 177 -18.80 9.85 -12.67
N LYS A 178 -18.27 10.92 -12.05
CA LYS A 178 -18.45 12.31 -12.49
C LYS A 178 -18.03 12.51 -13.95
N HIS A 179 -16.96 11.86 -14.38
CA HIS A 179 -16.45 11.96 -15.76
C HIS A 179 -17.04 10.91 -16.72
N GLY A 180 -17.96 10.05 -16.27
CA GLY A 180 -18.56 9.01 -17.10
C GLY A 180 -17.58 7.91 -17.53
N TRP A 181 -16.55 7.66 -16.72
CA TRP A 181 -15.49 6.67 -17.00
C TRP A 181 -15.73 5.32 -16.35
N MET A 182 -16.58 5.25 -15.33
CA MET A 182 -16.88 4.02 -14.60
C MET A 182 -17.86 3.15 -15.37
N GLU A 183 -17.44 1.93 -15.69
CA GLU A 183 -18.29 0.92 -16.31
C GLU A 183 -19.18 0.26 -15.26
N CYS A 184 -20.42 -0.06 -15.63
CA CYS A 184 -21.33 -0.81 -14.77
C CYS A 184 -21.03 -2.31 -14.92
N PRO A 185 -20.51 -2.99 -13.88
CA PRO A 185 -20.30 -4.43 -13.94
C PRO A 185 -21.66 -5.17 -13.98
N PRO A 186 -21.70 -6.41 -14.47
CA PRO A 186 -22.91 -7.24 -14.40
C PRO A 186 -23.44 -7.32 -12.97
N GLN A 187 -24.72 -6.99 -12.79
CA GLN A 187 -25.39 -7.01 -11.49
C GLN A 187 -26.14 -8.32 -11.31
N ALA A 188 -26.20 -8.82 -10.07
CA ALA A 188 -27.11 -9.92 -9.74
C ALA A 188 -28.55 -9.47 -10.04
N PRO A 189 -29.40 -10.34 -10.62
CA PRO A 189 -30.79 -10.01 -10.82
C PRO A 189 -31.45 -9.69 -9.47
N PRO A 190 -32.41 -8.75 -9.44
CA PRO A 190 -33.16 -8.48 -8.22
C PRO A 190 -33.90 -9.74 -7.76
N ASN A 191 -34.00 -9.92 -6.43
CA ASN A 191 -34.55 -11.12 -5.80
C ASN A 191 -36.04 -11.38 -6.13
N ASP A 192 -36.72 -10.44 -6.78
CA ASP A 192 -38.13 -10.52 -7.16
C ASP A 192 -38.39 -11.41 -8.39
N LEU A 193 -37.34 -11.82 -9.12
CA LEU A 193 -37.47 -12.77 -10.24
C LEU A 193 -37.79 -14.21 -9.80
N MET A 194 -37.60 -14.56 -8.52
CA MET A 194 -38.02 -15.86 -7.97
C MET A 194 -39.54 -15.95 -7.72
N ASN A 195 -40.27 -14.83 -7.84
CA ASN A 195 -41.72 -14.76 -7.60
C ASN A 195 -42.54 -14.43 -8.86
N ARG A 196 -41.93 -14.47 -10.06
CA ARG A 196 -42.67 -14.32 -11.31
C ARG A 196 -42.91 -15.70 -11.93
N GLU A 197 -44.15 -16.16 -11.74
CA GLU A 197 -44.88 -17.22 -12.47
C GLU A 197 -44.69 -18.69 -12.00
N GLN A 198 -45.56 -19.08 -11.05
CA GLN A 198 -46.40 -20.29 -11.17
C GLN A 198 -47.82 -19.84 -11.55
#